data_AF-A0A1H3ICR0-F1
#
_entry.id   AF-A0A1H3ICR0-F1
#
_cell.length_a   1.000
_cell.length_b   1.000
_cell.length_c   1.000
_cell.angle_alpha   90.00
_cell.angle_beta   90.00
_cell.angle_gamma   90.00
#
_symmetry.space_group_name_H-M   'P 1'
#
loop_
_entity.id
_entity.type
_entity.pdbx_description
1 polymer ?
#
loop_
_entity_poly.entity_id
_entity_poly.type
_entity_poly.pdbx_seq_one_letter_code
_entity_poly.pdbx_strand_id
1 'polypeptide(L)'
;MGFFDMSKPKGTGFAQIPNTQNFTNEDLYEKLSKIKVSCGTPVSGLVGDYDAILYKQVSVRFDVFVRVDGKNVICGKIGTDGVSSANTAVNYGLDAFLGHKDEATSQADHAVDEIAEILSSLEKGEEVTESKVSSSIKTESGEVLEFYMKQKAISLKPKFDMFDENEQVVYHVEGDMTRLNFSIQENGTEVAKLKKKPIPVAPEYVIYEGGKEIGKIKKKIKLTNPELTGTLNGKDVHIVGSLMGTDFDIQAGSVTIGQVDTTSQAWSDVYRVKVFDESYKAVMAAITIICDNVVDASRE
;
A
#
# COMPACT_ATOMS: atom_id res chain seq x y z
N MET A 1 15.52 0.38 24.18
CA MET A 1 15.30 0.81 22.79
C MET A 1 15.03 -0.42 21.94
N GLY A 2 13.82 -0.95 21.96
CA GLY A 2 13.51 -2.14 21.16
C GLY A 2 12.01 -2.35 21.12
N PHE A 3 11.37 -1.96 20.01
CA PHE A 3 9.96 -2.25 19.74
C PHE A 3 9.60 -2.28 18.24
N PHE A 4 10.58 -2.33 17.33
CA PHE A 4 10.30 -2.46 15.88
C PHE A 4 10.96 -3.73 15.31
N ASP A 5 10.13 -4.66 14.86
CA ASP A 5 10.54 -5.85 14.12
C ASP A 5 10.87 -5.43 12.68
N MET A 6 12.15 -5.16 12.43
CA MET A 6 12.64 -4.73 11.11
C MET A 6 12.62 -5.84 10.05
N SER A 7 12.20 -7.07 10.40
CA SER A 7 11.96 -8.14 9.42
C SER A 7 10.63 -8.00 8.67
N LYS A 8 9.75 -7.10 9.12
CA LYS A 8 8.44 -6.80 8.50
C LYS A 8 8.34 -5.30 8.23
N PRO A 9 8.93 -4.83 7.13
CA PRO A 9 9.13 -3.40 6.89
C PRO A 9 7.86 -2.55 6.90
N LYS A 10 6.66 -3.07 6.60
CA LYS A 10 5.34 -2.45 6.88
C LYS A 10 5.30 -0.92 6.75
N GLY A 11 5.76 -0.40 5.62
CA GLY A 11 5.77 1.03 5.36
C GLY A 11 6.86 1.81 6.11
N THR A 12 7.97 1.19 6.50
CA THR A 12 9.15 1.88 7.05
C THR A 12 10.20 2.20 5.99
N GLY A 13 10.10 1.58 4.80
CA GLY A 13 11.06 1.78 3.71
C GLY A 13 12.43 1.16 3.96
N PHE A 14 12.55 0.29 4.97
CA PHE A 14 13.76 -0.47 5.26
C PHE A 14 13.44 -1.80 5.95
N ALA A 15 14.09 -2.88 5.50
CA ALA A 15 14.00 -4.18 6.14
C ALA A 15 15.39 -4.77 6.42
N GLN A 16 15.45 -5.58 7.47
CA GLN A 16 16.60 -6.40 7.82
C GLN A 16 16.15 -7.84 8.07
N ILE A 17 16.62 -8.76 7.23
CA ILE A 17 16.30 -10.18 7.29
C ILE A 17 17.57 -10.94 7.70
N PRO A 18 17.51 -11.89 8.66
CA PRO A 18 18.65 -12.74 8.98
C PRO A 18 19.13 -13.54 7.76
N ASN A 19 20.42 -13.52 7.47
CA ASN A 19 21.04 -14.29 6.39
C ASN A 19 21.48 -15.66 6.92
N THR A 20 20.52 -16.57 7.05
CA THR A 20 20.75 -17.91 7.60
C THR A 20 21.24 -18.90 6.56
N GLN A 21 20.93 -18.65 5.28
CA GLN A 21 21.41 -19.45 4.17
C GLN A 21 22.79 -19.04 3.65
N ASN A 22 23.39 -17.99 4.22
CA ASN A 22 24.68 -17.43 3.83
C ASN A 22 24.74 -16.97 2.36
N PHE A 23 23.65 -16.36 1.88
CA PHE A 23 23.64 -15.76 0.55
C PHE A 23 24.74 -14.69 0.41
N THR A 24 25.37 -14.68 -0.76
CA THR A 24 26.22 -13.57 -1.24
C THR A 24 25.38 -12.56 -2.03
N ASN A 25 25.97 -11.40 -2.34
CA ASN A 25 25.31 -10.43 -3.23
C ASN A 25 25.08 -11.02 -4.63
N GLU A 26 26.00 -11.85 -5.11
CA GLU A 26 25.90 -12.55 -6.38
C GLU A 26 24.74 -13.57 -6.38
N ASP A 27 24.61 -14.37 -5.31
CA ASP A 27 23.52 -15.34 -5.16
C ASP A 27 22.15 -14.64 -5.15
N LEU A 28 22.05 -13.53 -4.40
CA LEU A 28 20.83 -12.73 -4.34
C LEU A 28 20.52 -12.11 -5.70
N TYR A 29 21.52 -11.59 -6.41
CA TYR A 29 21.33 -11.01 -7.73
C TYR A 29 20.79 -12.05 -8.71
N GLU A 30 21.37 -13.24 -8.75
CA GLU A 30 20.94 -14.32 -9.65
C GLU A 30 19.49 -14.74 -9.35
N LYS A 31 19.13 -14.89 -8.07
CA LYS A 31 17.78 -15.25 -7.64
C LYS A 31 16.78 -14.15 -7.96
N LEU A 32 17.04 -12.91 -7.51
CA LEU A 32 16.14 -11.78 -7.69
C LEU A 32 15.94 -11.42 -9.17
N SER A 33 16.94 -11.61 -10.03
CA SER A 33 16.83 -11.38 -11.47
C SER A 33 15.85 -12.34 -12.17
N LYS A 34 15.54 -13.48 -11.55
CA LYS A 34 14.59 -14.48 -12.08
C LYS A 34 13.18 -14.30 -11.52
N ILE A 35 12.99 -13.43 -10.54
CA ILE A 35 11.71 -13.20 -9.87
C ILE A 35 11.04 -11.99 -10.48
N LYS A 36 9.81 -12.17 -10.99
CA LYS A 36 9.00 -11.05 -11.46
C LYS A 36 8.46 -10.26 -10.26
N VAL A 37 8.77 -8.98 -10.18
CA VAL A 37 8.34 -8.05 -9.13
C VAL A 37 7.73 -6.79 -9.74
N SER A 38 6.97 -6.04 -8.93
CA SER A 38 6.26 -4.84 -9.40
C SER A 38 7.19 -3.65 -9.67
N CYS A 39 8.35 -3.62 -9.02
CA CYS A 39 9.32 -2.52 -9.10
C CYS A 39 10.41 -2.69 -10.19
N GLY A 40 10.19 -3.57 -11.16
CA GLY A 40 11.05 -3.74 -12.33
C GLY A 40 12.15 -4.80 -12.17
N THR A 41 13.20 -4.71 -13.00
CA THR A 41 14.30 -5.69 -13.02
C THR A 41 15.50 -5.17 -12.23
N PRO A 42 16.13 -6.00 -11.37
CA PRO A 42 17.31 -5.58 -10.64
C PRO A 42 18.52 -5.40 -11.54
N VAL A 43 19.41 -4.50 -11.15
CA VAL A 43 20.74 -4.29 -11.74
C VAL A 43 21.80 -4.29 -10.65
N SER A 44 23.02 -4.74 -10.95
CA SER A 44 24.14 -4.57 -10.02
C SER A 44 24.58 -3.10 -9.97
N GLY A 45 24.94 -2.62 -8.78
CA GLY A 45 25.39 -1.25 -8.58
C GLY A 45 26.03 -1.04 -7.21
N LEU A 46 26.17 0.23 -6.81
CA LEU A 46 26.79 0.62 -5.55
C LEU A 46 25.82 1.44 -4.69
N VAL A 47 25.87 1.23 -3.39
CA VAL A 47 25.29 2.11 -2.36
C VAL A 47 26.42 2.62 -1.49
N GLY A 48 26.83 3.87 -1.72
CA GLY A 48 28.10 4.37 -1.16
C GLY A 48 29.27 3.57 -1.72
N ASP A 49 30.06 2.96 -0.83
CA ASP A 49 31.21 2.12 -1.18
C ASP A 49 30.89 0.62 -1.22
N TYR A 50 29.61 0.24 -1.07
CA TYR A 50 29.19 -1.16 -0.96
C TYR A 50 28.50 -1.65 -2.22
N ASP A 51 28.88 -2.84 -2.68
CA ASP A 51 28.15 -3.57 -3.73
C ASP A 51 26.71 -3.86 -3.28
N ALA A 52 25.78 -3.58 -4.19
CA ALA A 52 24.35 -3.74 -3.96
C ALA A 52 23.62 -4.13 -5.25
N ILE A 53 22.46 -4.71 -5.07
CA ILE A 53 21.48 -4.96 -6.11
C ILE A 53 20.49 -3.80 -6.07
N LEU A 54 20.26 -3.14 -7.19
CA LEU A 54 19.42 -1.94 -7.30
C LEU A 54 18.22 -2.21 -8.20
N TYR A 55 17.04 -1.83 -7.73
CA TYR A 55 15.86 -1.57 -8.55
C TYR A 55 15.82 -0.07 -8.79
N LYS A 56 16.05 0.33 -10.04
CA LYS A 56 16.18 1.75 -10.44
C LYS A 56 14.81 2.35 -10.75
N GLN A 57 14.64 3.64 -10.44
CA GLN A 57 13.43 4.42 -10.76
C GLN A 57 12.14 3.79 -10.21
N VAL A 58 12.21 3.21 -9.01
CA VAL A 58 11.04 2.62 -8.33
C VAL A 58 9.97 3.69 -8.06
N SER A 59 10.42 4.91 -7.78
CA SER A 59 9.58 6.10 -7.86
C SER A 59 10.39 7.26 -8.43
N VAL A 60 9.73 8.40 -8.66
CA VAL A 60 10.37 9.64 -9.15
C VAL A 60 11.53 10.13 -8.26
N ARG A 61 11.61 9.65 -7.00
CA ARG A 61 12.65 10.07 -6.04
C ARG A 61 13.55 8.93 -5.57
N PHE A 62 13.12 7.68 -5.68
CA PHE A 62 13.77 6.58 -4.99
C PHE A 62 14.06 5.39 -5.91
N ASP A 63 15.26 4.84 -5.71
CA ASP A 63 15.63 3.48 -6.07
C ASP A 63 15.45 2.59 -4.83
N VAL A 64 15.37 1.27 -5.02
CA VAL A 64 15.42 0.29 -3.91
C VAL A 64 16.70 -0.50 -4.02
N PHE A 65 17.39 -0.71 -2.91
CA PHE A 65 18.60 -1.52 -2.85
C PHE A 65 18.39 -2.79 -2.02
N VAL A 66 19.16 -3.82 -2.34
CA VAL A 66 19.34 -5.05 -1.55
C VAL A 66 20.83 -5.32 -1.43
N ARG A 67 21.32 -5.63 -0.23
CA ARG A 67 22.70 -6.09 -0.04
C ARG A 67 22.84 -6.98 1.18
N VAL A 68 23.86 -7.82 1.18
CA VAL A 68 24.31 -8.55 2.36
C VAL A 68 25.06 -7.58 3.29
N ASP A 69 24.72 -7.61 4.58
CA ASP A 69 25.33 -6.81 5.64
C ASP A 69 25.65 -7.72 6.84
N GLY A 70 26.87 -8.28 6.84
CA GLY A 70 27.32 -9.23 7.84
C GLY A 70 26.46 -10.49 7.88
N LYS A 71 25.69 -10.66 8.97
CA LYS A 71 24.79 -11.82 9.18
C LYS A 71 23.35 -11.57 8.70
N ASN A 72 23.12 -10.48 7.99
CA ASN A 72 21.79 -10.08 7.53
C ASN A 72 21.81 -9.79 6.04
N VAL A 73 20.65 -9.89 5.42
CA VAL A 73 20.34 -9.21 4.16
C VAL A 73 19.52 -7.97 4.53
N ILE A 74 19.92 -6.82 4.01
CA ILE A 74 19.17 -5.57 4.19
C ILE A 74 18.61 -5.13 2.84
N CYS A 75 17.41 -4.56 2.89
CA CYS A 75 16.84 -3.85 1.76
C CYS A 75 16.24 -2.52 2.21
N GLY A 76 16.25 -1.53 1.33
CA GLY A 76 15.69 -0.22 1.64
C GLY A 76 15.66 0.71 0.46
N LYS A 77 15.03 1.86 0.63
CA LYS A 77 15.00 2.90 -0.39
C LYS A 77 16.22 3.83 -0.30
N ILE A 78 16.70 4.28 -1.45
CA ILE A 78 17.77 5.27 -1.60
C ILE A 78 17.38 6.29 -2.65
N GLY A 79 17.87 7.53 -2.56
CA GLY A 79 17.57 8.56 -3.56
C GLY A 79 18.11 8.19 -4.94
N THR A 80 17.31 8.39 -6.00
CA THR A 80 17.77 8.20 -7.39
C THR A 80 18.88 9.20 -7.73
N ASP A 81 19.83 8.77 -8.57
CA ASP A 81 21.06 9.48 -9.02
C ASP A 81 20.91 11.02 -9.14
N GLY A 82 21.13 11.74 -8.03
CA GLY A 82 20.97 13.20 -7.94
C GLY A 82 20.30 13.72 -6.66
N VAL A 83 19.61 12.87 -5.89
CA VAL A 83 19.08 13.26 -4.57
C VAL A 83 20.13 12.96 -3.50
N SER A 84 20.72 14.01 -2.91
CA SER A 84 21.74 13.86 -1.85
C SER A 84 21.27 12.91 -0.74
N SER A 85 22.13 11.97 -0.33
CA SER A 85 21.87 11.04 0.77
C SER A 85 21.53 11.76 2.09
N ALA A 86 22.06 12.98 2.28
CA ALA A 86 21.70 13.85 3.39
C ALA A 86 20.25 14.35 3.29
N ASN A 87 19.77 14.70 2.09
CA ASN A 87 18.36 15.06 1.88
C ASN A 87 17.45 13.85 2.06
N THR A 88 17.87 12.65 1.65
CA THR A 88 17.10 11.43 1.88
C THR A 88 17.00 11.08 3.37
N ALA A 89 18.10 11.21 4.12
CA ALA A 89 18.10 10.99 5.58
C ALA A 89 17.29 12.07 6.34
N VAL A 90 17.35 13.33 5.89
CA VAL A 90 16.56 14.43 6.46
C VAL A 90 15.07 14.25 6.18
N ASN A 91 14.69 13.87 4.95
CA ASN A 91 13.31 13.56 4.62
C ASN A 91 12.83 12.33 5.39
N TYR A 92 13.62 11.27 5.49
CA TYR A 92 13.28 10.11 6.33
C TYR A 92 13.01 10.51 7.78
N GLY A 93 13.86 11.38 8.36
CA GLY A 93 13.67 11.92 9.71
C GLY A 93 12.45 12.85 9.84
N LEU A 94 12.17 13.67 8.83
CA LEU A 94 11.01 14.57 8.78
C LEU A 94 9.70 13.81 8.56
N ASP A 95 9.65 12.87 7.63
CA ASP A 95 8.47 12.05 7.34
C ASP A 95 8.13 11.16 8.56
N ALA A 96 9.15 10.57 9.19
CA ALA A 96 9.03 9.85 10.46
C ALA A 96 8.47 10.72 11.60
N PHE A 97 8.83 12.01 11.62
CA PHE A 97 8.44 12.95 12.67
C PHE A 97 7.09 13.63 12.41
N LEU A 98 6.76 13.90 11.15
CA LEU A 98 5.58 14.66 10.73
C LEU A 98 4.40 13.78 10.32
N GLY A 99 4.61 12.47 10.10
CA GLY A 99 3.53 11.54 9.74
C GLY A 99 2.90 11.81 8.37
N HIS A 100 3.56 12.60 7.52
CA HIS A 100 3.15 12.88 6.16
C HIS A 100 4.06 12.11 5.20
N LYS A 101 3.47 11.26 4.34
CA LYS A 101 4.18 10.62 3.24
C LYS A 101 3.71 11.20 1.91
N ASP A 102 4.66 11.45 1.02
CA ASP A 102 4.37 11.75 -0.38
C ASP A 102 4.23 10.46 -1.19
N GLU A 103 3.65 10.56 -2.39
CA GLU A 103 3.42 9.40 -3.25
C GLU A 103 4.71 8.64 -3.57
N ALA A 104 5.81 9.36 -3.83
CA ALA A 104 7.09 8.75 -4.15
C ALA A 104 7.63 7.89 -3.01
N THR A 105 7.37 8.30 -1.77
CA THR A 105 7.71 7.57 -0.55
C THR A 105 6.86 6.32 -0.39
N SER A 106 5.53 6.42 -0.54
CA SER A 106 4.64 5.25 -0.43
C SER A 106 4.93 4.20 -1.50
N GLN A 107 5.19 4.63 -2.75
CA GLN A 107 5.62 3.72 -3.83
C GLN A 107 6.90 2.95 -3.46
N ALA A 108 7.92 3.65 -2.95
CA ALA A 108 9.18 3.03 -2.58
C ALA A 108 9.04 2.10 -1.37
N ASP A 109 8.20 2.45 -0.41
CA ASP A 109 7.93 1.63 0.76
C ASP A 109 7.25 0.31 0.37
N HIS A 110 6.24 0.35 -0.50
CA HIS A 110 5.59 -0.84 -1.04
C HIS A 110 6.56 -1.77 -1.77
N ALA A 111 7.48 -1.21 -2.56
CA ALA A 111 8.51 -1.98 -3.22
C ALA A 111 9.49 -2.63 -2.22
N VAL A 112 9.89 -1.91 -1.17
CA VAL A 112 10.72 -2.48 -0.10
C VAL A 112 9.97 -3.62 0.61
N ASP A 113 8.69 -3.45 0.89
CA ASP A 113 7.85 -4.47 1.53
C ASP A 113 7.73 -5.73 0.65
N GLU A 114 7.50 -5.56 -0.66
CA GLU A 114 7.46 -6.64 -1.65
C GLU A 114 8.80 -7.41 -1.69
N ILE A 115 9.92 -6.71 -1.78
CA ILE A 115 11.25 -7.32 -1.84
C ILE A 115 11.60 -8.02 -0.52
N ALA A 116 11.27 -7.43 0.63
CA ALA A 116 11.52 -8.05 1.93
C ALA A 116 10.72 -9.33 2.13
N GLU A 117 9.49 -9.40 1.60
CA GLU A 117 8.69 -10.62 1.63
C GLU A 117 9.35 -11.73 0.79
N ILE A 118 9.86 -11.39 -0.39
CA ILE A 118 10.61 -12.33 -1.25
C ILE A 118 11.87 -12.81 -0.54
N LEU A 119 12.67 -11.90 0.03
CA LEU A 119 13.89 -12.26 0.77
C LEU A 119 13.59 -13.19 1.95
N SER A 120 12.50 -12.92 2.68
CA SER A 120 12.05 -13.78 3.78
C SER A 120 11.63 -15.18 3.31
N SER A 121 11.01 -15.31 2.13
CA SER A 121 10.69 -16.59 1.52
C SER A 121 11.93 -17.32 1.02
N LEU A 122 12.86 -16.62 0.39
CA LEU A 122 14.15 -17.19 -0.04
C LEU A 122 14.94 -17.73 1.15
N GLU A 123 14.99 -17.01 2.28
CA GLU A 123 15.63 -17.46 3.53
C GLU A 123 14.97 -18.69 4.15
N LYS A 124 13.69 -18.94 3.89
CA LYS A 124 13.00 -20.19 4.29
C LYS A 124 13.24 -21.34 3.33
N GLY A 125 13.90 -21.10 2.20
CA GLY A 125 14.16 -22.09 1.16
C GLY A 125 12.96 -22.31 0.23
N GLU A 126 12.03 -21.35 0.18
CA GLU A 126 10.88 -21.39 -0.71
C GLU A 126 11.29 -21.00 -2.14
N GLU A 127 10.77 -21.72 -3.14
CA GLU A 127 10.92 -21.31 -4.54
C GLU A 127 9.93 -20.20 -4.86
N VAL A 128 10.45 -19.04 -5.27
CA VAL A 128 9.67 -17.87 -5.66
C VAL A 128 10.01 -17.55 -7.11
N THR A 129 8.99 -17.43 -7.97
CA THR A 129 9.14 -17.06 -9.39
C THR A 129 8.49 -15.72 -9.70
N GLU A 130 7.49 -15.34 -8.91
CA GLU A 130 6.76 -14.09 -9.03
C GLU A 130 6.34 -13.63 -7.63
N SER A 131 6.35 -12.32 -7.39
CA SER A 131 5.89 -11.75 -6.14
C SER A 131 4.37 -11.95 -5.96
N LYS A 132 3.90 -11.89 -4.72
CA LYS A 132 2.46 -11.92 -4.44
C LYS A 132 1.73 -10.76 -5.10
N VAL A 133 2.36 -9.58 -5.15
CA VAL A 133 1.80 -8.40 -5.81
C VAL A 133 1.66 -8.66 -7.31
N SER A 134 2.74 -9.05 -7.98
CA SER A 134 2.76 -9.28 -9.44
C SER A 134 1.81 -10.39 -9.89
N SER A 135 1.77 -11.50 -9.14
CA SER A 135 0.86 -12.63 -9.43
C SER A 135 -0.62 -12.30 -9.16
N SER A 136 -0.90 -11.23 -8.42
CA SER A 136 -2.26 -10.78 -8.14
C SER A 136 -2.83 -9.86 -9.23
N ILE A 137 -2.00 -9.39 -10.17
CA ILE A 137 -2.44 -8.49 -11.24
C ILE A 137 -3.32 -9.26 -12.25
N LYS A 138 -4.59 -8.89 -12.29
CA LYS A 138 -5.66 -9.43 -13.13
C LYS A 138 -6.47 -8.27 -13.72
N THR A 139 -5.81 -7.53 -14.60
CA THR A 139 -6.40 -6.43 -15.37
C THR A 139 -6.30 -6.79 -16.85
N GLU A 140 -7.17 -6.22 -17.68
CA GLU A 140 -7.16 -6.52 -19.12
C GLU A 140 -5.83 -6.14 -19.81
N SER A 141 -5.16 -5.08 -19.35
CA SER A 141 -3.85 -4.64 -19.84
C SER A 141 -2.67 -5.43 -19.26
N GLY A 142 -2.88 -6.14 -18.14
CA GLY A 142 -1.80 -6.72 -17.33
C GLY A 142 -1.02 -5.70 -16.50
N GLU A 143 -1.48 -4.44 -16.45
CA GLU A 143 -0.90 -3.35 -15.67
C GLU A 143 -1.82 -3.01 -14.48
N VAL A 144 -1.26 -2.43 -13.42
CA VAL A 144 -2.04 -2.02 -12.25
C VAL A 144 -3.01 -0.90 -12.63
N LEU A 145 -4.28 -1.03 -12.23
CA LEU A 145 -5.24 0.06 -12.41
C LEU A 145 -5.10 1.06 -11.26
N GLU A 146 -5.09 2.35 -11.59
CA GLU A 146 -4.94 3.41 -10.59
C GLU A 146 -6.05 4.45 -10.67
N PHE A 147 -6.50 4.92 -9.50
CA PHE A 147 -7.37 6.09 -9.40
C PHE A 147 -7.11 6.87 -8.12
N TYR A 148 -7.52 8.13 -8.12
CA TYR A 148 -7.27 9.10 -7.07
C TYR A 148 -8.57 9.62 -6.50
N MET A 149 -8.81 9.46 -5.21
CA MET A 149 -9.94 10.06 -4.51
C MET A 149 -9.58 11.46 -4.04
N LYS A 150 -10.39 12.46 -4.41
CA LYS A 150 -10.24 13.84 -3.94
C LYS A 150 -11.53 14.34 -3.31
N GLN A 151 -11.41 14.89 -2.10
CA GLN A 151 -12.55 15.50 -1.41
C GLN A 151 -12.93 16.86 -2.01
N LYS A 152 -14.25 17.15 -2.06
CA LYS A 152 -14.76 18.48 -2.41
C LYS A 152 -14.72 19.40 -1.18
N ALA A 153 -13.99 20.50 -1.29
CA ALA A 153 -13.74 21.45 -0.19
C ALA A 153 -14.99 22.21 0.32
N ILE A 154 -16.12 22.20 -0.42
CA ILE A 154 -17.34 22.96 -0.06
C ILE A 154 -18.57 22.10 -0.34
N SER A 155 -19.03 21.34 0.66
CA SER A 155 -20.29 20.58 0.58
C SER A 155 -20.92 20.36 1.96
N LEU A 156 -22.25 20.46 2.04
CA LEU A 156 -23.03 20.22 3.27
C LEU A 156 -23.02 18.73 3.69
N LYS A 157 -22.77 17.83 2.73
CA LYS A 157 -22.64 16.39 2.93
C LYS A 157 -21.33 15.87 2.29
N PRO A 158 -20.77 14.74 2.73
CA PRO A 158 -19.53 14.23 2.17
C PRO A 158 -19.66 13.99 0.67
N LYS A 159 -18.73 14.54 -0.11
CA LYS A 159 -18.68 14.34 -1.56
C LYS A 159 -17.23 14.19 -1.99
N PHE A 160 -16.97 13.13 -2.73
CA PHE A 160 -15.66 12.82 -3.28
C PHE A 160 -15.85 12.44 -4.75
N ASP A 161 -14.89 12.83 -5.57
CA ASP A 161 -14.77 12.28 -6.92
C ASP A 161 -13.49 11.42 -6.95
N MET A 162 -13.56 10.31 -7.67
CA MET A 162 -12.41 9.46 -7.96
C MET A 162 -12.05 9.59 -9.43
N PHE A 163 -10.78 9.87 -9.70
CA PHE A 163 -10.27 10.18 -11.03
C PHE A 163 -9.25 9.14 -11.46
N ASP A 164 -9.20 8.79 -12.75
CA ASP A 164 -8.08 8.01 -13.30
C ASP A 164 -6.82 8.87 -13.48
N GLU A 165 -5.76 8.26 -14.02
CA GLU A 165 -4.49 8.93 -14.32
C GLU A 165 -4.62 10.07 -15.36
N ASN A 166 -5.68 10.07 -16.17
CA ASN A 166 -5.98 11.11 -17.16
C ASN A 166 -6.88 12.23 -16.59
N GLU A 167 -7.06 12.27 -15.27
CA GLU A 167 -7.96 13.18 -14.55
C GLU A 167 -9.44 13.03 -14.95
N GLN A 168 -9.84 11.89 -15.54
CA GLN A 168 -11.23 11.63 -15.86
C GLN A 168 -11.95 11.02 -14.66
N VAL A 169 -13.15 11.51 -14.37
CA VAL A 169 -13.94 10.98 -13.25
C VAL A 169 -14.39 9.56 -13.56
N VAL A 170 -13.96 8.62 -12.72
CA VAL A 170 -14.38 7.21 -12.75
C VAL A 170 -15.55 6.99 -11.82
N TYR A 171 -15.49 7.53 -10.59
CA TYR A 171 -16.58 7.41 -9.62
C TYR A 171 -16.96 8.74 -8.99
N HIS A 172 -18.26 8.91 -8.77
CA HIS A 172 -18.82 9.89 -7.86
C HIS A 172 -19.21 9.22 -6.55
N VAL A 173 -18.68 9.72 -5.44
CA VAL A 173 -19.00 9.23 -4.10
C VAL A 173 -19.81 10.28 -3.36
N GLU A 174 -20.99 9.90 -2.90
CA GLU A 174 -21.87 10.78 -2.13
C GLU A 174 -22.24 10.14 -0.79
N GLY A 175 -21.82 10.78 0.29
CA GLY A 175 -22.22 10.44 1.65
C GLY A 175 -23.54 11.12 2.05
N ASP A 176 -24.27 10.51 2.97
CA ASP A 176 -25.39 11.18 3.65
C ASP A 176 -24.90 12.18 4.71
N MET A 177 -25.81 13.01 5.23
CA MET A 177 -25.47 13.99 6.26
C MET A 177 -24.95 13.36 7.56
N THR A 178 -25.30 12.10 7.83
CA THR A 178 -24.84 11.37 9.02
C THR A 178 -23.45 10.76 8.85
N ARG A 179 -22.89 10.80 7.63
CA ARG A 179 -21.65 10.12 7.25
C ARG A 179 -21.66 8.61 7.54
N LEU A 180 -22.86 8.01 7.54
CA LEU A 180 -23.05 6.58 7.80
C LEU A 180 -23.30 5.79 6.54
N ASN A 181 -23.85 6.40 5.49
CA ASN A 181 -24.08 5.75 4.22
C ASN A 181 -23.36 6.52 3.12
N PHE A 182 -22.67 5.79 2.24
CA PHE A 182 -22.00 6.33 1.06
C PHE A 182 -22.45 5.54 -0.17
N SER A 183 -22.82 6.27 -1.22
CA SER A 183 -23.17 5.75 -2.55
C SER A 183 -21.99 5.99 -3.48
N ILE A 184 -21.54 4.95 -4.18
CA ILE A 184 -20.45 5.01 -5.17
C ILE A 184 -21.10 4.80 -6.53
N GLN A 185 -21.00 5.81 -7.39
CA GLN A 185 -21.70 5.88 -8.66
C GLN A 185 -20.72 5.95 -9.82
N GLU A 186 -20.94 5.13 -10.84
CA GLU A 186 -20.25 5.19 -12.13
C GLU A 186 -21.27 5.62 -13.18
N ASN A 187 -20.99 6.69 -13.93
CA ASN A 187 -21.91 7.21 -14.96
C ASN A 187 -23.36 7.41 -14.46
N GLY A 188 -23.53 7.83 -13.19
CA GLY A 188 -24.84 8.05 -12.56
C GLY A 188 -25.56 6.80 -12.07
N THR A 189 -24.95 5.62 -12.18
CA THR A 189 -25.49 4.34 -11.67
C THR A 189 -24.76 3.93 -10.40
N GLU A 190 -25.48 3.59 -9.33
CA GLU A 190 -24.86 3.08 -8.08
C GLU A 190 -24.24 1.70 -8.34
N VAL A 191 -22.91 1.63 -8.34
CA VAL A 191 -22.14 0.39 -8.52
C VAL A 191 -21.81 -0.26 -7.18
N ALA A 192 -21.62 0.54 -6.13
CA ALA A 192 -21.39 0.03 -4.78
C ALA A 192 -21.99 0.97 -3.73
N LYS A 193 -22.30 0.41 -2.57
CA LYS A 193 -22.80 1.16 -1.42
C LYS A 193 -22.10 0.71 -0.16
N LEU A 194 -21.67 1.68 0.63
CA LEU A 194 -21.01 1.47 1.90
C LEU A 194 -21.91 1.94 3.05
N LYS A 195 -22.08 1.09 4.05
CA LYS A 195 -22.83 1.41 5.28
C LYS A 195 -21.95 1.22 6.51
N LYS A 196 -21.64 2.32 7.20
CA LYS A 196 -20.98 2.35 8.52
C LYS A 196 -22.02 2.14 9.61
N LYS A 197 -21.79 1.13 10.45
CA LYS A 197 -22.52 0.89 11.69
C LYS A 197 -21.66 1.33 12.87
N PRO A 198 -22.02 2.43 13.54
CA PRO A 198 -21.34 2.83 14.77
C PRO A 198 -21.80 1.89 15.88
N ILE A 199 -21.03 0.84 16.13
CA ILE A 199 -21.24 -0.04 17.30
C ILE A 199 -20.30 0.39 18.44
N PRO A 200 -20.63 0.12 19.71
CA PRO A 200 -19.90 0.68 20.87
C PRO A 200 -18.42 0.30 20.99
N VAL A 201 -17.97 -0.71 20.24
CA VAL A 201 -16.64 -1.32 20.38
C VAL A 201 -15.69 -0.83 19.29
N ALA A 202 -16.05 -1.04 18.03
CA ALA A 202 -15.27 -0.62 16.87
C ALA A 202 -16.18 -0.54 15.66
N PRO A 203 -16.04 0.47 14.77
CA PRO A 203 -16.93 0.62 13.62
C PRO A 203 -16.93 -0.64 12.74
N GLU A 204 -18.12 -1.04 12.31
CA GLU A 204 -18.34 -2.07 11.31
C GLU A 204 -18.81 -1.40 10.02
N TYR A 205 -18.23 -1.82 8.90
CA TYR A 205 -18.55 -1.34 7.56
C TYR A 205 -19.15 -2.49 6.77
N VAL A 206 -20.26 -2.25 6.10
CA VAL A 206 -20.95 -3.24 5.26
C VAL A 206 -20.95 -2.73 3.83
N ILE A 207 -20.44 -3.54 2.91
CA ILE A 207 -20.34 -3.23 1.48
C ILE A 207 -21.44 -3.98 0.74
N TYR A 208 -22.16 -3.26 -0.12
CA TYR A 208 -23.20 -3.79 -0.99
C TYR A 208 -22.86 -3.51 -2.45
N GLU A 209 -23.21 -4.46 -3.32
CA GLU A 209 -23.12 -4.35 -4.77
C GLU A 209 -24.43 -4.91 -5.36
N GLY A 210 -25.08 -4.16 -6.26
CA GLY A 210 -26.39 -4.55 -6.80
C GLY A 210 -27.46 -4.79 -5.72
N GLY A 211 -27.37 -4.11 -4.58
CA GLY A 211 -28.27 -4.29 -3.42
C GLY A 211 -28.00 -5.53 -2.57
N LYS A 212 -27.04 -6.38 -2.93
CA LYS A 212 -26.65 -7.57 -2.17
C LYS A 212 -25.48 -7.23 -1.25
N GLU A 213 -25.52 -7.71 -0.01
CA GLU A 213 -24.35 -7.64 0.88
C GLU A 213 -23.24 -8.53 0.33
N ILE A 214 -22.10 -7.93 0.01
CA ILE A 214 -20.93 -8.64 -0.49
C ILE A 214 -19.81 -8.73 0.55
N GLY A 215 -19.80 -7.85 1.55
CA GLY A 215 -18.75 -7.89 2.56
C GLY A 215 -19.05 -7.11 3.84
N LYS A 216 -18.35 -7.49 4.89
CA LYS A 216 -18.36 -6.84 6.21
C LYS A 216 -16.92 -6.67 6.66
N ILE A 217 -16.52 -5.46 7.02
CA ILE A 217 -15.17 -5.11 7.45
C ILE A 217 -15.25 -4.41 8.79
N LYS A 218 -14.45 -4.83 9.76
CA LYS A 218 -14.44 -4.27 11.11
C LYS A 218 -13.04 -3.87 11.53
N LYS A 219 -12.90 -2.69 12.13
CA LYS A 219 -11.64 -2.25 12.74
C LYS A 219 -11.30 -3.13 13.94
N LYS A 220 -10.07 -3.65 14.00
CA LYS A 220 -9.56 -4.33 15.19
C LYS A 220 -9.14 -3.29 16.23
N ILE A 221 -9.43 -3.58 17.50
CA ILE A 221 -8.92 -2.78 18.61
C ILE A 221 -7.46 -3.20 18.83
N LYS A 222 -6.54 -2.34 18.39
CA LYS A 222 -5.10 -2.45 18.65
C LYS A 222 -4.56 -1.06 18.97
N LEU A 223 -3.52 -1.01 19.80
CA LEU A 223 -2.83 0.23 20.18
C LEU A 223 -1.75 0.65 19.16
N THR A 224 -1.51 -0.19 18.14
CA THR A 224 -0.50 0.01 17.08
C THR A 224 -1.18 0.34 15.75
N ASN A 225 -0.44 0.22 14.63
CA ASN A 225 -0.92 0.43 13.26
C ASN A 225 -2.37 -0.04 13.00
N PRO A 226 -3.16 0.71 12.20
CA PRO A 226 -4.56 0.39 11.98
C PRO A 226 -4.69 -0.96 11.25
N GLU A 227 -5.54 -1.83 11.77
CA GLU A 227 -5.83 -3.13 11.17
C GLU A 227 -7.34 -3.32 11.11
N LEU A 228 -7.84 -3.70 9.94
CA LEU A 228 -9.23 -4.10 9.74
C LEU A 228 -9.28 -5.52 9.22
N THR A 229 -10.34 -6.24 9.62
CA THR A 229 -10.59 -7.59 9.12
C THR A 229 -12.07 -7.83 8.91
N GLY A 230 -12.37 -8.79 8.05
CA GLY A 230 -13.72 -9.28 7.89
C GLY A 230 -13.84 -10.19 6.70
N THR A 231 -14.91 -10.05 5.92
CA THR A 231 -15.17 -10.88 4.75
C THR A 231 -15.56 -10.03 3.55
N LEU A 232 -15.19 -10.50 2.36
CA LEU A 232 -15.55 -9.91 1.08
C LEU A 232 -15.73 -11.03 0.05
N ASN A 233 -16.90 -11.10 -0.58
CA ASN A 233 -17.28 -12.15 -1.53
C ASN A 233 -17.00 -13.57 -0.99
N GLY A 234 -17.23 -13.78 0.30
CA GLY A 234 -17.01 -15.06 0.98
C GLY A 234 -15.54 -15.40 1.28
N LYS A 235 -14.59 -14.52 0.97
CA LYS A 235 -13.17 -14.64 1.33
C LYS A 235 -12.89 -13.79 2.57
N ASP A 236 -11.94 -14.22 3.40
CA ASP A 236 -11.43 -13.39 4.49
C ASP A 236 -10.70 -12.18 3.92
N VAL A 237 -10.99 -10.99 4.48
CA VAL A 237 -10.32 -9.75 4.11
C VAL A 237 -9.45 -9.26 5.25
N HIS A 238 -8.24 -8.84 4.92
CA HIS A 238 -7.28 -8.20 5.82
C HIS A 238 -6.85 -6.87 5.21
N ILE A 239 -7.06 -5.78 5.94
CA ILE A 239 -6.55 -4.46 5.59
C ILE A 239 -5.55 -4.07 6.66
N VAL A 240 -4.30 -3.90 6.27
CA VAL A 240 -3.21 -3.60 7.18
C VAL A 240 -2.65 -2.23 6.81
N GLY A 241 -2.79 -1.28 7.72
CA GLY A 241 -2.10 0.00 7.58
C GLY A 241 -0.64 -0.09 8.02
N SER A 242 0.17 0.76 7.40
CA SER A 242 1.52 1.11 7.84
C SER A 242 1.52 1.64 9.28
N LEU A 243 2.70 1.74 9.89
CA LEU A 243 2.85 2.26 11.26
C LEU A 243 2.25 3.66 11.47
N MET A 244 2.29 4.50 10.43
CA MET A 244 1.70 5.84 10.43
C MET A 244 0.20 5.84 10.10
N GLY A 245 -0.33 4.72 9.62
CA GLY A 245 -1.73 4.59 9.22
C GLY A 245 -2.10 5.36 7.96
N THR A 246 -1.12 5.70 7.11
CA THR A 246 -1.29 6.49 5.88
C THR A 246 -1.39 5.64 4.63
N ASP A 247 -0.64 4.53 4.61
CA ASP A 247 -0.63 3.54 3.53
C ASP A 247 -1.31 2.26 4.00
N PHE A 248 -2.10 1.62 3.15
CA PHE A 248 -2.86 0.41 3.45
C PHE A 248 -2.65 -0.65 2.37
N ASP A 249 -2.37 -1.88 2.81
CA ASP A 249 -2.40 -3.08 1.98
C ASP A 249 -3.71 -3.83 2.17
N ILE A 250 -4.37 -4.17 1.06
CA ILE A 250 -5.67 -4.85 1.07
C ILE A 250 -5.49 -6.27 0.50
N GLN A 251 -5.77 -7.26 1.34
CA GLN A 251 -5.72 -8.68 0.99
C GLN A 251 -7.10 -9.33 1.08
N ALA A 252 -7.47 -10.12 0.07
CA ALA A 252 -8.66 -10.99 0.09
C ALA A 252 -8.25 -12.46 -0.12
N GLY A 253 -8.45 -13.29 0.90
CA GLY A 253 -7.90 -14.64 0.97
C GLY A 253 -6.38 -14.58 1.04
N SER A 254 -5.71 -15.29 0.12
CA SER A 254 -4.25 -15.28 0.01
C SER A 254 -3.70 -14.24 -0.98
N VAL A 255 -4.57 -13.45 -1.62
CA VAL A 255 -4.24 -12.58 -2.76
C VAL A 255 -4.35 -11.11 -2.35
N THR A 256 -3.36 -10.31 -2.72
CA THR A 256 -3.40 -8.86 -2.52
C THR A 256 -4.27 -8.26 -3.63
N ILE A 257 -5.35 -7.56 -3.29
CA ILE A 257 -6.29 -7.02 -4.29
C ILE A 257 -6.03 -5.55 -4.62
N GLY A 258 -5.26 -4.86 -3.79
CA GLY A 258 -4.88 -3.47 -4.04
C GLY A 258 -4.22 -2.79 -2.85
N GLN A 259 -3.93 -1.50 -3.04
CA GLN A 259 -3.29 -0.62 -2.06
C GLN A 259 -4.01 0.74 -2.03
N VAL A 260 -4.01 1.40 -0.87
CA VAL A 260 -4.56 2.75 -0.69
C VAL A 260 -3.54 3.59 0.06
N ASP A 261 -3.07 4.68 -0.56
CA ASP A 261 -2.02 5.54 -0.05
C ASP A 261 -2.48 7.00 0.01
N THR A 262 -2.17 7.71 1.10
CA THR A 262 -2.36 9.18 1.12
C THR A 262 -1.23 9.86 0.35
N THR A 263 -1.53 10.75 -0.60
CA THR A 263 -0.52 11.58 -1.28
C THR A 263 -0.46 12.98 -0.68
N SER A 264 0.68 13.32 -0.06
CA SER A 264 0.95 14.67 0.47
C SER A 264 1.73 15.51 -0.54
N GLN A 265 1.10 15.89 -1.64
CA GLN A 265 1.66 16.90 -2.56
C GLN A 265 0.65 18.04 -2.70
N ALA A 266 0.80 19.04 -1.82
CA ALA A 266 0.02 20.29 -1.72
C ALA A 266 -1.39 20.23 -1.11
N TRP A 267 -2.04 19.06 -0.97
CA TRP A 267 -3.38 18.95 -0.36
C TRP A 267 -3.51 17.62 0.41
N SER A 268 -3.85 17.67 1.70
CA SER A 268 -3.91 16.50 2.60
C SER A 268 -5.01 15.48 2.29
N ASP A 269 -5.88 15.76 1.33
CA ASP A 269 -7.16 15.05 1.14
C ASP A 269 -7.20 14.27 -0.18
N VAL A 270 -6.04 13.81 -0.67
CA VAL A 270 -5.97 12.95 -1.86
C VAL A 270 -5.45 11.57 -1.48
N TYR A 271 -6.24 10.55 -1.84
CA TYR A 271 -5.84 9.15 -1.72
C TYR A 271 -5.59 8.57 -3.10
N ARG A 272 -4.46 7.91 -3.28
CA ARG A 272 -4.18 7.07 -4.45
C ARG A 272 -4.64 5.66 -4.14
N VAL A 273 -5.28 5.02 -5.11
CA VAL A 273 -5.83 3.68 -5.01
C VAL A 273 -5.27 2.87 -6.15
N LYS A 274 -4.54 1.80 -5.81
CA LYS A 274 -4.05 0.80 -6.76
C LYS A 274 -4.93 -0.43 -6.68
N VAL A 275 -5.34 -0.93 -7.83
CA VAL A 275 -6.20 -2.11 -7.97
C VAL A 275 -5.47 -3.15 -8.79
N PHE A 276 -5.22 -4.30 -8.18
CA PHE A 276 -4.52 -5.39 -8.82
C PHE A 276 -5.49 -6.32 -9.54
N ASP A 277 -6.71 -6.49 -9.04
CA ASP A 277 -7.74 -7.30 -9.70
C ASP A 277 -8.93 -6.40 -10.04
N GLU A 278 -9.18 -6.21 -11.33
CA GLU A 278 -10.20 -5.27 -11.84
C GLU A 278 -11.61 -5.60 -11.35
N SER A 279 -11.89 -6.87 -11.02
CA SER A 279 -13.17 -7.28 -10.42
C SER A 279 -13.43 -6.65 -9.05
N TYR A 280 -12.40 -6.10 -8.41
CA TYR A 280 -12.50 -5.40 -7.13
C TYR A 280 -12.51 -3.87 -7.27
N LYS A 281 -12.48 -3.30 -8.48
CA LYS A 281 -12.34 -1.84 -8.70
C LYS A 281 -13.35 -0.99 -7.90
N ALA A 282 -14.65 -1.28 -8.03
CA ALA A 282 -15.70 -0.58 -7.28
C ALA A 282 -15.64 -0.84 -5.77
N VAL A 283 -15.20 -2.03 -5.36
CA VAL A 283 -15.01 -2.37 -3.95
C VAL A 283 -13.81 -1.63 -3.35
N MET A 284 -12.74 -1.44 -4.11
CA MET A 284 -11.56 -0.67 -3.71
C MET A 284 -11.92 0.80 -3.48
N ALA A 285 -12.86 1.35 -4.27
CA ALA A 285 -13.44 2.66 -3.97
C ALA A 285 -14.14 2.69 -2.59
N ALA A 286 -14.93 1.66 -2.26
CA ALA A 286 -15.56 1.56 -0.94
C ALA A 286 -14.52 1.40 0.19
N ILE A 287 -13.49 0.59 -0.02
CA ILE A 287 -12.41 0.38 0.96
C ILE A 287 -11.63 1.67 1.19
N THR A 288 -11.40 2.47 0.15
CA THR A 288 -10.75 3.78 0.28
C THR A 288 -11.50 4.69 1.25
N ILE A 289 -12.84 4.73 1.17
CA ILE A 289 -13.69 5.48 2.11
C ILE A 289 -13.60 4.89 3.53
N ILE A 290 -13.44 3.57 3.67
CA ILE A 290 -13.23 2.93 4.98
C ILE A 290 -11.88 3.37 5.57
N CYS A 291 -10.81 3.35 4.77
CA CYS A 291 -9.48 3.80 5.18
C CYS A 291 -9.52 5.26 5.62
N ASP A 292 -10.12 6.15 4.83
CA ASP A 292 -10.32 7.56 5.15
C ASP A 292 -11.04 7.77 6.49
N ASN A 293 -12.18 7.09 6.68
CA ASN A 293 -12.90 7.12 7.96
C ASN A 293 -12.06 6.63 9.16
N VAL A 294 -11.13 5.69 8.94
CA VAL A 294 -10.27 5.16 10.00
C VAL A 294 -9.13 6.11 10.34
N VAL A 295 -8.56 6.76 9.32
CA VAL A 295 -7.53 7.80 9.48
C VAL A 295 -8.12 9.00 10.21
N ASP A 296 -9.26 9.50 9.78
CA ASP A 296 -9.94 10.64 10.42
C ASP A 296 -10.26 10.36 11.89
N ALA A 297 -10.84 9.19 12.19
CA ALA A 297 -11.17 8.81 13.56
C ALA A 297 -9.93 8.57 14.47
N SER A 298 -8.72 8.56 13.92
CA SER A 298 -7.47 8.49 14.70
C SER A 298 -6.84 9.87 14.97
N ARG A 299 -7.31 10.91 14.27
CA ARG A 299 -6.86 12.30 14.42
C ARG A 299 -7.72 13.13 15.39
N GLU A 300 -8.92 12.64 15.72
CA GLU A 300 -9.84 13.19 16.73
C GLU A 300 -9.49 12.76 18.16
#